data_AF-A0A9X2FJ10-F1
#
_entry.id   AF-A0A9X2FJ10-F1
#
_cell.length_a   1.000
_cell.length_b   1.000
_cell.length_c   1.000
_cell.angle_alpha   90.00
_cell.angle_beta   90.00
_cell.angle_gamma   90.00
#
_symmetry.space_group_name_H-M   'P 1'
#
loop_
_entity.id
_entity.type
_entity.pdbx_description
1 polymer ?
#
loop_
_entity_poly.entity_id
_entity_poly.type
_entity_poly.pdbx_seq_one_letter_code
_entity_poly.pdbx_strand_id
1 'polypeptide(L)'
;MFNRFKPTWMIESIYDLTAEDIQAQGIKIILTDLDNTLIAWNNPNGTPKLREWLKKMNEAHIPVVVVSNNNHRRVKKALRTFNLPFVSRAMKPFVRGINTAKRRFELKESEIVLVGDQLITDIAAANNANIRSILVKPLVESDAWNTRINRFFEKIIKQKLIKQNDLKAKWGHSLDD
;
A
#
# COMPACT_ATOMS: atom_id res chain seq x y z
N MET A 1 3.98 19.34 -10.53
CA MET A 1 4.71 19.09 -9.24
C MET A 1 3.99 18.09 -8.33
N PHE A 2 2.64 18.08 -8.25
CA PHE A 2 1.91 17.17 -7.37
C PHE A 2 1.58 15.79 -7.97
N ASN A 3 1.82 15.55 -9.26
CA ASN A 3 1.58 14.24 -9.90
C ASN A 3 2.24 13.07 -9.17
N ARG A 4 3.40 13.28 -8.51
CA ARG A 4 4.04 12.25 -7.68
C ARG A 4 3.15 11.75 -6.54
N PHE A 5 2.15 12.50 -6.13
CA PHE A 5 1.21 12.14 -5.06
C PHE A 5 -0.15 11.70 -5.62
N LYS A 6 -0.33 11.64 -6.94
CA LYS A 6 -1.58 11.18 -7.55
C LYS A 6 -1.60 9.66 -7.58
N PRO A 7 -2.56 9.00 -6.92
CA PRO A 7 -2.67 7.54 -7.01
C PRO A 7 -3.28 7.12 -8.34
N THR A 8 -3.00 5.89 -8.77
CA THR A 8 -3.71 5.26 -9.90
C THR A 8 -5.16 4.98 -9.53
N TRP A 9 -5.40 4.41 -8.35
CA TRP A 9 -6.74 4.10 -7.84
C TRP A 9 -6.93 4.49 -6.38
N MET A 10 -8.19 4.63 -5.97
CA MET A 10 -8.59 4.91 -4.60
C MET A 10 -9.73 3.97 -4.19
N ILE A 11 -9.46 3.10 -3.21
CA ILE A 11 -10.48 2.20 -2.65
C ILE A 11 -10.57 2.35 -1.14
N GLU A 12 -11.69 1.99 -0.53
CA GLU A 12 -11.86 2.17 0.91
C GLU A 12 -10.87 1.36 1.73
N SER A 13 -10.70 0.08 1.40
CA SER A 13 -9.84 -0.82 2.12
C SER A 13 -9.06 -1.72 1.17
N ILE A 14 -7.83 -2.09 1.56
CA ILE A 14 -7.08 -3.14 0.84
C ILE A 14 -7.88 -4.44 0.77
N TYR A 15 -8.75 -4.70 1.75
CA TYR A 15 -9.56 -5.92 1.79
C TYR A 15 -10.69 -5.96 0.76
N ASP A 16 -10.99 -4.82 0.14
CA ASP A 16 -12.02 -4.74 -0.91
C ASP A 16 -11.40 -5.08 -2.28
N LEU A 17 -10.07 -5.10 -2.37
CA LEU A 17 -9.32 -5.52 -3.56
C LEU A 17 -9.50 -7.02 -3.80
N THR A 18 -10.10 -7.38 -4.92
CA THR A 18 -10.31 -8.78 -5.32
C THR A 18 -9.15 -9.32 -6.18
N ALA A 19 -9.08 -10.64 -6.32
CA ALA A 19 -8.08 -11.26 -7.18
C ALA A 19 -8.36 -10.94 -8.66
N GLU A 20 -9.64 -10.87 -9.00
CA GLU A 20 -10.18 -10.56 -10.31
C GLU A 20 -9.79 -9.13 -10.71
N ASP A 21 -9.95 -8.14 -9.82
CA ASP A 21 -9.50 -6.75 -10.05
C ASP A 21 -8.01 -6.73 -10.44
N ILE A 22 -7.19 -7.48 -9.72
CA ILE A 22 -5.74 -7.49 -9.88
C ILE A 22 -5.32 -8.16 -11.18
N GLN A 23 -5.94 -9.30 -11.50
CA GLN A 23 -5.68 -10.05 -12.73
C GLN A 23 -6.17 -9.30 -13.97
N ALA A 24 -7.35 -8.67 -13.92
CA ALA A 24 -7.87 -7.86 -15.02
C ALA A 24 -6.93 -6.71 -15.40
N GLN A 25 -6.22 -6.18 -14.41
CA GLN A 25 -5.22 -5.13 -14.60
C GLN A 25 -3.84 -5.67 -15.03
N GLY A 26 -3.66 -6.97 -15.18
CA GLY A 26 -2.38 -7.60 -15.52
C GLY A 26 -1.32 -7.50 -14.41
N ILE A 27 -1.76 -7.29 -13.16
CA ILE A 27 -0.88 -7.21 -12.00
C ILE A 27 -0.57 -8.64 -11.54
N LYS A 28 0.71 -8.92 -11.26
CA LYS A 28 1.19 -10.22 -10.79
C LYS A 28 1.60 -10.21 -9.33
N ILE A 29 1.83 -9.04 -8.74
CA ILE A 29 2.23 -8.92 -7.33
C ILE A 29 1.61 -7.70 -6.67
N ILE A 30 1.25 -7.87 -5.40
CA ILE A 30 0.80 -6.78 -4.54
C ILE A 30 1.92 -6.46 -3.56
N LEU A 31 2.49 -5.26 -3.68
CA LEU A 31 3.27 -4.67 -2.60
C LEU A 31 2.31 -3.91 -1.69
N THR A 32 2.49 -3.99 -0.38
CA THR A 32 1.62 -3.30 0.57
C THR A 32 2.41 -2.67 1.71
N ASP A 33 2.01 -1.48 2.18
CA ASP A 33 2.47 -0.99 3.47
C ASP A 33 1.91 -1.86 4.61
N LEU A 34 2.55 -1.78 5.78
CA LEU A 34 2.16 -2.56 6.94
C LEU A 34 1.16 -1.82 7.83
N ASP A 35 1.58 -0.69 8.40
CA ASP A 35 0.87 -0.05 9.50
C ASP A 35 -0.20 0.88 8.92
N ASN A 36 -1.44 0.78 9.41
CA ASN A 36 -2.60 1.51 8.89
C ASN A 36 -3.02 1.20 7.46
N THR A 37 -2.32 0.31 6.75
CA THR A 37 -2.75 -0.28 5.49
C THR A 37 -3.20 -1.74 5.66
N LEU A 38 -2.27 -2.65 5.96
CA LEU A 38 -2.55 -4.08 6.08
C LEU A 38 -2.98 -4.48 7.50
N ILE A 39 -2.43 -3.85 8.52
CA ILE A 39 -2.82 -4.04 9.92
C ILE A 39 -2.97 -2.70 10.63
N ALA A 40 -3.89 -2.61 11.59
CA ALA A 40 -3.90 -1.46 12.48
C ALA A 40 -2.59 -1.46 13.28
N TRP A 41 -1.94 -0.30 13.39
CA TRP A 41 -0.61 -0.19 14.00
C TRP A 41 -0.57 -0.68 15.47
N ASN A 42 -1.72 -0.63 16.15
CA ASN A 42 -1.95 -1.02 17.54
C ASN A 42 -2.54 -2.44 17.73
N ASN A 43 -2.84 -3.18 16.65
CA ASN A 43 -3.37 -4.56 16.72
C ASN A 43 -2.51 -5.53 15.88
N PRO A 44 -1.44 -6.09 16.46
CA PRO A 44 -0.48 -6.92 15.72
C PRO A 44 -0.98 -8.33 15.38
N ASN A 45 -2.13 -8.76 15.91
CA ASN A 45 -2.64 -10.12 15.67
C ASN A 45 -3.42 -10.24 14.34
N GLY A 46 -3.65 -9.10 13.68
CA GLY A 46 -4.47 -8.93 12.48
C GLY A 46 -5.92 -9.37 12.66
N THR A 47 -6.76 -8.99 11.70
CA THR A 47 -8.20 -9.28 11.75
C THR A 47 -8.53 -10.58 11.02
N PRO A 48 -9.68 -11.22 11.30
CA PRO A 48 -10.21 -12.30 10.45
C PRO A 48 -10.30 -11.88 8.98
N LYS A 49 -10.71 -10.63 8.71
CA LYS A 49 -10.78 -10.04 7.35
C LYS A 49 -9.43 -10.09 6.64
N LEU A 50 -8.33 -9.77 7.33
CA LEU A 50 -6.98 -9.89 6.77
C LEU A 50 -6.64 -11.35 6.39
N ARG A 51 -6.94 -12.31 7.26
CA ARG A 51 -6.63 -13.74 7.00
C ARG A 51 -7.41 -14.26 5.79
N GLU A 52 -8.68 -13.93 5.71
CA GLU A 52 -9.52 -14.29 4.58
C GLU A 52 -9.03 -13.66 3.28
N TRP A 53 -8.70 -12.37 3.31
CA TRP A 53 -8.17 -11.66 2.14
C TRP A 53 -6.84 -12.26 1.66
N LEU A 54 -5.89 -12.53 2.56
CA LEU A 54 -4.63 -13.19 2.23
C LEU A 54 -4.85 -14.60 1.66
N LYS A 55 -5.82 -15.34 2.20
CA LYS A 55 -6.19 -16.66 1.68
C LYS A 55 -6.67 -16.57 0.23
N LYS A 56 -7.58 -15.64 -0.08
CA LYS A 56 -8.08 -15.42 -1.45
C LYS A 56 -6.95 -15.04 -2.41
N MET A 57 -6.05 -14.13 -2.02
CA MET A 57 -4.88 -13.77 -2.83
C MET A 57 -3.96 -14.97 -3.08
N ASN A 58 -3.73 -15.80 -2.06
CA ASN A 58 -2.91 -17.00 -2.18
C ASN A 58 -3.55 -18.07 -3.09
N GLU A 59 -4.85 -18.31 -2.97
CA GLU A 59 -5.62 -19.23 -3.85
C GLU A 59 -5.58 -18.78 -5.31
N ALA A 60 -5.57 -17.46 -5.55
CA ALA A 60 -5.41 -16.87 -6.87
C ALA A 60 -3.95 -16.78 -7.35
N HIS A 61 -2.99 -17.31 -6.58
CA HIS A 61 -1.55 -17.25 -6.88
C HIS A 61 -0.99 -15.83 -7.04
N ILE A 62 -1.54 -14.86 -6.29
CA ILE A 62 -1.11 -13.47 -6.26
C ILE A 62 -0.26 -13.25 -5.00
N PRO A 63 1.08 -13.12 -5.10
CA PRO A 63 1.91 -12.92 -3.94
C PRO A 63 1.68 -11.53 -3.33
N VAL A 64 1.51 -11.50 -2.01
CA VAL A 64 1.44 -10.26 -1.23
C VAL A 64 2.76 -10.06 -0.48
N VAL A 65 3.42 -8.93 -0.72
CA VAL A 65 4.72 -8.60 -0.13
C VAL A 65 4.63 -7.30 0.64
N VAL A 66 5.03 -7.34 1.91
CA VAL A 66 5.03 -6.12 2.73
C VAL A 66 6.27 -5.28 2.47
N VAL A 67 6.10 -3.99 2.18
CA VAL A 67 7.18 -3.03 1.97
C VAL A 67 7.01 -1.89 2.98
N SER A 68 7.78 -1.94 4.07
CA SER A 68 7.61 -1.03 5.22
C SER A 68 8.89 -0.24 5.55
N ASN A 69 8.71 1.02 5.97
CA ASN A 69 9.80 1.86 6.50
C ASN A 69 10.28 1.44 7.89
N ASN A 70 9.53 0.59 8.59
CA ASN A 70 9.91 0.10 9.90
C ASN A 70 11.17 -0.77 9.88
N ASN A 71 11.79 -0.91 11.06
CA ASN A 71 12.93 -1.81 11.23
C ASN A 71 12.51 -3.30 11.11
N HIS A 72 13.47 -4.15 10.76
CA HIS A 72 13.25 -5.57 10.55
C HIS A 72 12.59 -6.28 11.73
N ARG A 73 13.02 -5.99 12.97
CA ARG A 73 12.48 -6.63 14.19
C ARG A 73 10.97 -6.34 14.34
N ARG A 74 10.55 -5.10 14.09
CA ARG A 74 9.15 -4.67 14.16
C ARG A 74 8.30 -5.37 13.10
N VAL A 75 8.75 -5.34 11.85
CA VAL A 75 8.04 -5.96 10.71
C VAL A 75 7.93 -7.47 10.90
N LYS A 76 9.04 -8.14 11.21
CA LYS A 76 9.07 -9.60 11.47
C LYS A 76 8.13 -10.00 12.60
N LYS A 77 8.07 -9.22 13.68
CA LYS A 77 7.15 -9.48 14.80
C LYS A 77 5.69 -9.37 14.37
N ALA A 78 5.35 -8.35 13.59
CA ALA A 78 3.98 -8.14 13.10
C ALA A 78 3.52 -9.21 12.12
N LEU A 79 4.43 -9.71 11.27
CA LEU A 79 4.11 -10.69 10.23
C LEU A 79 4.26 -12.16 10.66
N ARG A 80 4.67 -12.40 11.91
CA ARG A 80 4.98 -13.74 12.43
C ARG A 80 3.86 -14.75 12.18
N THR A 81 2.60 -14.33 12.28
CA THR A 81 1.41 -15.19 12.15
C THR A 81 0.85 -15.30 10.74
N PHE A 82 1.38 -14.53 9.79
CA PHE A 82 0.90 -14.48 8.39
C PHE A 82 1.91 -15.09 7.41
N ASN A 83 3.17 -15.27 7.84
CA ASN A 83 4.26 -15.80 7.03
C ASN A 83 4.42 -15.08 5.68
N LEU A 84 4.19 -13.76 5.67
CA LEU A 84 4.32 -12.95 4.46
C LEU A 84 5.78 -12.56 4.20
N PRO A 85 6.23 -12.61 2.93
CA PRO A 85 7.51 -12.02 2.55
C PRO A 85 7.48 -10.51 2.79
N PHE A 86 8.62 -9.94 3.16
CA PHE A 86 8.71 -8.50 3.39
C PHE A 86 10.07 -7.88 3.05
N VAL A 87 10.03 -6.56 2.88
CA VAL A 87 11.17 -5.65 2.79
C VAL A 87 11.00 -4.59 3.89
N SER A 88 11.84 -4.67 4.93
CA SER A 88 11.92 -3.65 5.99
C SER A 88 12.88 -2.53 5.61
N ARG A 89 12.78 -1.38 6.28
CA ARG A 89 13.57 -0.17 5.96
C ARG A 89 13.50 0.16 4.46
N ALA A 90 12.29 0.16 3.93
CA ALA A 90 12.00 0.38 2.51
C ALA A 90 12.43 1.77 2.01
N MET A 91 12.59 2.74 2.91
CA MET A 91 12.98 4.13 2.64
C MET A 91 11.96 4.89 1.78
N LYS A 92 10.67 4.55 1.80
CA LYS A 92 9.62 5.35 1.14
C LYS A 92 9.67 6.80 1.67
N PRO A 93 9.58 7.84 0.81
CA PRO A 93 9.16 7.81 -0.60
C PRO A 93 10.22 7.46 -1.65
N PHE A 94 11.41 7.04 -1.24
CA PHE A 94 12.41 6.54 -2.17
C PHE A 94 12.07 5.13 -2.66
N VAL A 95 12.58 4.77 -3.83
CA VAL A 95 12.26 3.53 -4.55
C VAL A 95 13.00 2.29 -4.02
N ARG A 96 13.84 2.41 -2.98
CA ARG A 96 14.77 1.36 -2.54
C ARG A 96 14.05 0.05 -2.20
N GLY A 97 12.99 0.12 -1.40
CA GLY A 97 12.21 -1.05 -1.00
C GLY A 97 11.50 -1.70 -2.19
N ILE A 98 10.88 -0.90 -3.04
CA ILE A 98 10.19 -1.35 -4.27
C ILE A 98 11.18 -2.04 -5.21
N ASN A 99 12.33 -1.43 -5.49
CA ASN A 99 13.37 -2.01 -6.35
C ASN A 99 13.95 -3.30 -5.78
N THR A 100 13.99 -3.44 -4.44
CA THR A 100 14.40 -4.68 -3.79
C THR A 100 13.38 -5.79 -4.03
N ALA A 101 12.09 -5.50 -3.90
CA ALA A 101 11.03 -6.45 -4.23
C ALA A 101 11.04 -6.79 -5.73
N LYS A 102 11.07 -5.77 -6.61
CA LYS A 102 11.12 -5.93 -8.07
C LYS A 102 12.24 -6.89 -8.51
N ARG A 103 13.47 -6.70 -8.00
CA ARG A 103 14.59 -7.61 -8.32
C ARG A 103 14.40 -9.02 -7.78
N ARG A 104 13.82 -9.17 -6.58
CA ARG A 104 13.60 -10.48 -5.95
C ARG A 104 12.59 -11.33 -6.73
N PHE A 105 11.59 -10.70 -7.33
CA PHE A 105 10.50 -11.38 -8.03
C PHE A 105 10.60 -11.30 -9.56
N GLU A 106 11.63 -10.64 -10.10
CA GLU A 106 11.90 -10.53 -11.55
C GLU A 106 10.73 -9.95 -12.36
N LEU A 107 10.06 -8.94 -11.81
CA LEU A 107 8.85 -8.35 -12.39
C LEU A 107 9.11 -7.04 -13.14
N LYS A 108 8.25 -6.78 -14.12
CA LYS A 108 8.16 -5.47 -14.80
C LYS A 108 7.36 -4.49 -13.96
N GLU A 109 7.57 -3.19 -14.16
CA GLU A 109 6.84 -2.12 -13.47
C GLU A 109 5.33 -2.25 -13.63
N SER A 110 4.89 -2.62 -14.83
CA SER A 110 3.47 -2.84 -15.14
C SER A 110 2.87 -4.02 -14.39
N GLU A 111 3.64 -4.94 -13.84
CA GLU A 111 3.12 -6.14 -13.17
C GLU A 111 3.00 -5.95 -11.64
N ILE A 112 3.33 -4.75 -11.15
CA ILE A 112 3.45 -4.44 -9.73
C ILE A 112 2.46 -3.34 -9.37
N VAL A 113 1.80 -3.49 -8.23
CA VAL A 113 1.04 -2.42 -7.57
C VAL A 113 1.53 -2.22 -6.14
N LEU A 114 1.61 -0.97 -5.69
CA LEU A 114 1.82 -0.64 -4.27
C LEU A 114 0.51 -0.12 -3.66
N VAL A 115 0.06 -0.79 -2.61
CA VAL A 115 -1.10 -0.40 -1.80
C VAL A 115 -0.62 0.25 -0.52
N GLY A 116 -1.13 1.44 -0.21
CA GLY A 116 -0.78 2.18 0.99
C GLY A 116 -1.79 3.26 1.32
N ASP A 117 -1.76 3.76 2.54
CA ASP A 117 -2.69 4.79 3.03
C ASP A 117 -2.08 6.20 3.04
N GLN A 118 -0.78 6.32 2.73
CA GLN A 118 -0.05 7.58 2.77
C GLN A 118 0.31 8.10 1.37
N LEU A 119 -0.10 9.35 1.10
CA LEU A 119 0.27 10.06 -0.13
C LEU A 119 1.78 10.34 -0.19
N ILE A 120 2.36 10.82 0.91
CA ILE A 120 3.75 11.32 0.91
C ILE A 120 4.76 10.18 0.83
N THR A 121 4.43 8.99 1.35
CA THR A 121 5.33 7.85 1.40
C THR A 121 4.99 6.84 0.32
N ASP A 122 3.80 6.23 0.36
CA ASP A 122 3.45 5.09 -0.49
C ASP A 122 3.20 5.52 -1.94
N ILE A 123 2.28 6.46 -2.15
CA ILE A 123 1.92 6.92 -3.50
C ILE A 123 3.11 7.59 -4.17
N ALA A 124 3.85 8.41 -3.41
CA ALA A 124 5.12 8.98 -3.89
C ALA A 124 6.17 7.92 -4.25
N ALA A 125 6.34 6.87 -3.44
CA ALA A 125 7.29 5.81 -3.75
C ALA A 125 6.91 5.04 -5.02
N ALA A 126 5.63 4.72 -5.17
CA ALA A 126 5.11 4.03 -6.35
C ALA A 126 5.34 4.83 -7.63
N ASN A 127 4.92 6.10 -7.63
CA ASN A 127 5.10 6.99 -8.78
C ASN A 127 6.59 7.23 -9.09
N ASN A 128 7.44 7.40 -8.07
CA ASN A 128 8.88 7.53 -8.28
C ASN A 128 9.52 6.25 -8.87
N ALA A 129 8.90 5.08 -8.63
CA ALA A 129 9.31 3.80 -9.19
C ALA A 129 8.62 3.46 -10.52
N ASN A 130 7.77 4.36 -11.04
CA ASN A 130 6.93 4.15 -12.23
C ASN A 130 6.02 2.91 -12.15
N ILE A 131 5.58 2.54 -10.94
CA ILE A 131 4.60 1.46 -10.73
C ILE A 131 3.23 2.03 -10.37
N ARG A 132 2.18 1.23 -10.56
CA ARG A 132 0.82 1.63 -10.19
C ARG A 132 0.65 1.66 -8.68
N SER A 133 -0.26 2.51 -8.20
CA SER A 133 -0.52 2.65 -6.77
C SER A 133 -2.00 2.69 -6.43
N ILE A 134 -2.37 2.05 -5.33
CA ILE A 134 -3.71 2.12 -4.76
C ILE A 134 -3.62 2.84 -3.43
N LEU A 135 -4.30 3.99 -3.33
CA LEU A 135 -4.48 4.68 -2.05
C LEU A 135 -5.68 4.07 -1.33
N VAL A 136 -5.51 3.76 -0.04
CA VAL A 136 -6.60 3.26 0.82
C VAL A 136 -6.86 4.17 2.02
N LYS A 137 -8.00 4.01 2.70
CA LYS A 137 -8.22 4.69 3.98
C LYS A 137 -7.35 4.04 5.06
N PRO A 138 -6.81 4.85 6.01
CA PRO A 138 -6.10 4.28 7.14
C PRO A 138 -7.05 3.44 8.01
N LEU A 139 -6.60 2.27 8.47
CA LEU A 139 -7.41 1.35 9.28
C LEU A 139 -7.84 1.95 10.63
N VAL A 140 -7.04 2.85 11.19
CA VAL A 140 -7.41 3.65 12.37
C VAL A 140 -6.94 5.09 12.19
N GLU A 141 -7.65 6.04 12.80
CA GLU A 141 -7.30 7.48 12.71
C GLU A 141 -6.03 7.84 13.49
N SER A 142 -5.62 6.98 14.42
CA SER A 142 -4.39 7.18 15.18
C SER A 142 -3.18 6.66 14.40
N ASP A 143 -2.06 7.35 14.57
CA ASP A 143 -0.81 7.06 13.90
C ASP A 143 0.31 6.98 14.92
N ALA A 144 1.38 6.25 14.59
CA ALA A 144 2.61 6.31 15.35
C ALA A 144 3.17 7.74 15.36
N TRP A 145 3.80 8.14 16.45
CA TRP A 145 4.25 9.53 16.66
C TRP A 145 5.15 10.06 15.52
N ASN A 146 5.96 9.18 14.94
CA ASN A 146 6.90 9.46 13.85
C ASN A 146 6.24 9.71 12.49
N THR A 147 4.95 9.39 12.30
CA THR A 147 4.23 9.66 11.04
C THR A 147 3.31 10.88 11.12
N ARG A 148 3.08 11.46 12.32
CA ARG A 148 2.16 12.60 12.52
C ARG A 148 2.55 13.85 11.72
N ILE A 149 3.85 14.14 11.56
CA ILE A 149 4.33 15.28 10.76
C ILE A 149 3.97 15.09 9.28
N ASN A 150 4.20 13.89 8.75
CA ASN A 150 3.83 13.57 7.36
C ASN A 150 2.33 13.74 7.16
N ARG A 151 1.50 13.30 8.11
CA ARG A 151 0.03 13.47 8.04
C ARG A 151 -0.42 14.91 7.95
N PHE A 152 0.25 15.82 8.66
CA PHE A 152 -0.06 17.24 8.58
C PHE A 152 0.14 17.75 7.13
N PHE A 153 1.28 17.46 6.53
CA PHE A 153 1.55 17.83 5.14
C PHE A 153 0.66 17.07 4.15
N GLU A 154 0.30 15.82 4.42
CA GLU A 154 -0.63 15.05 3.59
C GLU A 154 -2.01 15.69 3.52
N LYS A 155 -2.53 16.27 4.60
CA LYS A 155 -3.81 16.98 4.56
C LYS A 155 -3.77 18.14 3.57
N ILE A 156 -2.67 18.89 3.54
CA ILE A 156 -2.47 20.00 2.61
C ILE A 156 -2.38 19.48 1.17
N ILE A 157 -1.60 18.43 0.94
CA ILE A 157 -1.46 17.81 -0.40
C ILE A 157 -2.79 17.27 -0.90
N LYS A 158 -3.52 16.53 -0.05
CA LYS A 158 -4.83 15.95 -0.38
C LYS A 158 -5.83 17.03 -0.78
N GLN A 159 -5.93 18.12 -0.02
CA GLN A 159 -6.81 19.24 -0.34
C GLN A 159 -6.44 19.89 -1.68
N LYS A 160 -5.15 20.04 -1.98
CA LYS A 160 -4.69 20.58 -3.27
C LYS A 160 -5.05 19.65 -4.43
N LEU A 161 -4.81 18.35 -4.31
CA LEU A 161 -5.12 17.37 -5.34
C LEU A 161 -6.64 17.28 -5.61
N ILE A 162 -7.48 17.37 -4.57
CA ILE A 162 -8.95 17.42 -4.75
C ILE A 162 -9.35 18.70 -5.52
N LYS A 163 -8.79 19.86 -5.16
CA LYS A 163 -9.05 21.12 -5.88
C LYS A 163 -8.60 21.08 -7.34
N GLN A 164 -7.59 20.29 -7.65
CA GLN A 164 -7.05 20.08 -9.00
C GLN A 164 -7.75 18.94 -9.76
N ASN A 165 -8.75 18.30 -9.15
CA ASN A 165 -9.46 17.14 -9.70
C ASN A 165 -8.55 15.91 -9.97
N ASP A 166 -7.42 15.82 -9.26
CA ASP A 166 -6.45 14.73 -9.34
C ASP A 166 -6.73 13.59 -8.34
N LEU A 167 -7.58 13.84 -7.34
CA LEU A 167 -8.11 12.82 -6.43
C LEU A 167 -9.63 12.81 -6.51
N LYS A 168 -10.23 11.61 -6.56
CA LYS A 168 -11.67 11.46 -6.43
C LYS A 168 -12.11 11.92 -5.03
N ALA A 169 -13.23 12.63 -4.95
CA ALA A 169 -13.83 13.00 -3.67
C ALA A 169 -14.46 11.79 -2.95
N LYS A 170 -14.89 10.79 -3.72
CA LYS A 170 -15.46 9.52 -3.22
C LYS A 170 -14.43 8.40 -3.32
N TRP A 171 -14.52 7.46 -2.39
CA TRP A 171 -13.73 6.24 -2.40
C TRP A 171 -14.54 5.14 -3.09
N GLY A 172 -13.87 4.33 -3.92
CA GLY A 172 -14.47 3.13 -4.50
C GLY A 172 -14.34 1.91 -3.58
N HIS A 173 -14.93 0.81 -4.02
CA HIS A 173 -14.80 -0.54 -3.47
C HIS A 173 -14.18 -1.53 -4.48
N SER A 174 -13.98 -1.14 -5.74
CA SER A 174 -13.25 -1.89 -6.77
C SER A 174 -12.30 -0.95 -7.54
N LEU A 175 -11.41 -1.53 -8.36
CA LEU A 175 -10.55 -0.77 -9.28
C LEU A 175 -11.32 -0.20 -10.48
N ASP A 176 -12.53 -0.67 -10.74
CA ASP A 176 -13.37 -0.26 -11.87
C ASP A 176 -14.38 0.88 -11.52
N ASP A 177 -14.44 1.29 -10.26
CA ASP A 177 -15.24 2.44 -9.79
C ASP A 177 -14.64 3.81 -10.17
#